data_AF-A0A0F9KJU8-F1
#
_entry.id   AF-A0A0F9KJU8-F1
#
_cell.length_a   1.000
_cell.length_b   1.000
_cell.length_c   1.000
_cell.angle_alpha   90.00
_cell.angle_beta   90.00
_cell.angle_gamma   90.00
#
_symmetry.space_group_name_H-M   'P 1'
#
loop_
_entity.id
_entity.type
_entity.pdbx_description
1 polymer ?
#
loop_
_entity_poly.entity_id
_entity_poly.type
_entity_poly.pdbx_seq_one_letter_code
_entity_poly.pdbx_strand_id
1 'polypeptide(L)'
;MTKSNTIKIEDIGPIEDLTMDIVPGVNVLCGPNGSGKTKAIDVAEAIATGRGKLSVRDGAASGHVDGLGVTLHVGRSTRRTGELDVRVLDSRRSLAMLVDPGLKDAGAADAKRIKALLEMLGVTPDPSLFHALLGGQEGFDSVVTRRATEAGDIVEMARRIKVDIDKAARDDEDQVKRMSGMAEARRQAVEGVDLTAEDDADKLQAALNEAVRFHQETKSRQEHAGEVIARAEEASRDIQEAEGNYAGQDVDTAKERLNETAIDATRKEAVVEELEAKLTTAREGLAAEQSDHARAADWLDSAVSHENTMDLWRHQVAAGLNIEPVPDEEVDAARQRCLE
;
A
#
# COMPACT_ATOMS: atom_id res chain seq x y z
N MET A 1 -39.71 -81.62 48.51
CA MET A 1 -40.32 -81.89 47.19
C MET A 1 -39.22 -81.81 46.16
N THR A 2 -38.87 -82.94 45.56
CA THR A 2 -37.85 -83.04 44.51
C THR A 2 -38.38 -82.30 43.28
N LYS A 3 -37.93 -81.07 43.05
CA LYS A 3 -38.30 -80.32 41.85
C LYS A 3 -37.80 -81.11 40.64
N SER A 4 -38.66 -81.42 39.68
CA SER A 4 -38.24 -82.12 38.47
C SER A 4 -37.41 -81.16 37.62
N ASN A 5 -36.12 -81.44 37.45
CA ASN A 5 -35.22 -80.68 36.58
C ASN A 5 -35.37 -81.08 35.11
N THR A 6 -36.55 -81.53 34.71
CA THR A 6 -36.82 -82.03 33.38
C THR A 6 -37.33 -80.89 32.50
N ILE A 7 -36.80 -80.79 31.28
CA ILE A 7 -37.29 -79.89 30.23
C ILE A 7 -37.86 -80.76 29.12
N LYS A 8 -39.11 -80.52 28.75
CA LYS A 8 -39.81 -81.13 27.64
C LYS A 8 -40.00 -80.11 26.53
N ILE A 9 -39.70 -80.50 25.31
CA ILE A 9 -39.76 -79.67 24.11
C ILE A 9 -40.53 -80.46 23.04
N GLU A 10 -41.64 -79.91 22.58
CA GLU A 10 -42.51 -80.51 21.57
C GLU A 10 -42.73 -79.50 20.42
N ASP A 11 -42.54 -79.95 19.18
CA ASP A 11 -42.78 -79.19 17.95
C ASP A 11 -42.09 -77.80 17.89
N ILE A 12 -40.81 -77.72 18.28
CA ILE A 12 -39.97 -76.50 18.21
C ILE A 12 -38.85 -76.67 17.19
N GLY A 13 -38.87 -75.84 16.14
CA GLY A 13 -37.87 -75.87 15.07
C GLY A 13 -37.77 -77.28 14.45
N PRO A 14 -36.59 -77.93 14.42
CA PRO A 14 -36.47 -79.29 13.91
C PRO A 14 -36.79 -80.38 14.97
N ILE A 15 -37.15 -80.01 16.20
CA ILE A 15 -37.42 -80.94 17.31
C ILE A 15 -38.90 -81.34 17.28
N GLU A 16 -39.17 -82.63 17.16
CA GLU A 16 -40.52 -83.22 17.27
C GLU A 16 -40.92 -83.43 18.72
N ASP A 17 -40.13 -84.21 19.45
CA ASP A 17 -40.26 -84.44 20.87
C ASP A 17 -38.87 -84.64 21.47
N LEU A 18 -38.58 -83.93 22.57
CA LEU A 18 -37.34 -84.05 23.31
C LEU A 18 -37.60 -83.81 24.79
N THR A 19 -37.37 -84.83 25.60
CA THR A 19 -37.32 -84.74 27.05
C THR A 19 -35.87 -84.84 27.51
N MET A 20 -35.40 -83.87 28.29
CA MET A 20 -34.06 -83.87 28.86
C MET A 20 -34.08 -83.61 30.37
N ASP A 21 -33.32 -84.39 31.13
CA ASP A 21 -33.12 -84.17 32.55
C ASP A 21 -31.85 -83.34 32.77
N ILE A 22 -32.00 -82.21 33.44
CA ILE A 22 -30.89 -81.34 33.77
C ILE A 22 -30.26 -81.79 35.09
N VAL A 23 -29.05 -82.35 35.01
CA VAL A 23 -28.25 -82.72 36.18
C VAL A 23 -27.31 -81.60 36.60
N PRO A 24 -26.92 -81.51 37.89
CA PRO A 24 -25.87 -80.59 38.32
C PRO A 24 -24.56 -80.80 37.54
N GLY A 25 -23.97 -79.72 37.02
CA GLY A 25 -22.73 -79.76 36.24
C GLY A 25 -22.93 -79.33 34.79
N VAL A 26 -22.05 -79.82 33.90
CA VAL A 26 -22.11 -79.51 32.46
C VAL A 26 -22.95 -80.58 31.75
N ASN A 27 -24.08 -80.17 31.18
CA ASN A 27 -24.94 -81.01 30.37
C ASN A 27 -24.55 -80.84 28.89
N VAL A 28 -24.27 -81.93 28.18
CA VAL A 28 -23.81 -81.89 26.78
C VAL A 28 -24.87 -82.52 25.87
N LEU A 29 -25.35 -81.75 24.89
CA LEU A 29 -26.27 -82.23 23.87
C LEU A 29 -25.50 -82.79 22.65
N CYS A 30 -25.60 -84.09 22.45
CA CYS A 30 -24.95 -84.81 21.34
C CYS A 30 -25.97 -85.26 20.29
N GLY A 31 -25.61 -85.20 19.01
CA GLY A 31 -26.50 -85.57 17.91
C GLY A 31 -25.98 -85.11 16.54
N PRO A 32 -26.56 -85.58 15.43
CA PRO A 32 -26.17 -85.17 14.08
C PRO A 32 -26.45 -83.68 13.84
N ASN A 33 -25.81 -83.09 12.83
CA ASN A 33 -26.11 -81.72 12.42
C ASN A 33 -27.56 -81.62 11.93
N GLY A 34 -28.24 -80.53 12.29
CA GLY A 34 -29.66 -80.34 11.96
C GLY A 34 -30.67 -80.97 12.93
N SER A 35 -30.22 -81.76 13.93
CA SER A 35 -31.09 -82.39 14.94
C SER A 35 -31.74 -81.45 15.96
N GLY A 36 -31.45 -80.15 15.89
CA GLY A 36 -32.04 -79.17 16.81
C GLY A 36 -31.25 -78.86 18.07
N LYS A 37 -30.00 -79.32 18.23
CA LYS A 37 -29.15 -79.00 19.40
C LYS A 37 -29.12 -77.50 19.75
N THR A 38 -28.89 -76.64 18.76
CA THR A 38 -28.90 -75.18 18.96
C THR A 38 -30.29 -74.69 19.41
N LYS A 39 -31.36 -75.27 18.87
CA LYS A 39 -32.73 -74.92 19.25
C LYS A 39 -33.09 -75.38 20.66
N ALA A 40 -32.60 -76.53 21.10
CA ALA A 40 -32.73 -76.96 22.48
C ALA A 40 -32.02 -75.99 23.46
N ILE A 41 -30.85 -75.46 23.10
CA ILE A 41 -30.15 -74.44 23.89
C ILE A 41 -30.92 -73.11 23.89
N ASP A 42 -31.38 -72.65 22.72
CA ASP A 42 -32.21 -71.44 22.58
C ASP A 42 -33.49 -71.55 23.45
N VAL A 43 -34.09 -72.73 23.52
CA VAL A 43 -35.26 -73.01 24.38
C VAL A 43 -34.92 -72.91 25.85
N ALA A 44 -33.81 -73.50 26.30
CA ALA A 44 -33.34 -73.38 27.68
C ALA A 44 -33.07 -71.91 28.06
N GLU A 45 -32.47 -71.13 27.15
CA GLU A 45 -32.27 -69.70 27.32
C GLU A 45 -33.60 -68.92 27.39
N ALA A 46 -34.58 -69.30 26.55
CA ALA A 46 -35.91 -68.67 26.55
C ALA A 46 -36.71 -68.97 27.82
N ILE A 47 -36.59 -70.18 28.39
CA ILE A 47 -37.17 -70.51 29.70
C ILE A 47 -36.51 -69.65 30.79
N ALA A 48 -35.18 -69.56 30.77
CA ALA A 48 -34.37 -68.88 31.78
C ALA A 48 -34.58 -67.35 31.78
N THR A 49 -34.55 -66.72 30.60
CA THR A 49 -34.53 -65.25 30.46
C THR A 49 -35.86 -64.65 30.03
N GLY A 50 -36.78 -65.47 29.50
CA GLY A 50 -38.00 -64.99 28.84
C GLY A 50 -37.75 -64.24 27.52
N ARG A 51 -36.51 -64.24 27.02
CA ARG A 51 -36.09 -63.58 25.77
C ARG A 51 -35.68 -64.66 24.76
N GLY A 52 -35.81 -64.36 23.47
CA GLY A 52 -35.41 -65.27 22.40
C GLY A 52 -36.54 -65.53 21.40
N LYS A 53 -36.17 -65.87 20.16
CA LYS A 53 -37.11 -66.20 19.08
C LYS A 53 -37.15 -67.71 18.89
N LEU A 54 -38.24 -68.31 19.35
CA LEU A 54 -38.56 -69.71 19.07
C LEU A 54 -39.48 -69.79 17.86
N SER A 55 -39.23 -70.76 16.99
CA SER A 55 -40.07 -71.06 15.83
C SER A 55 -40.75 -72.40 16.04
N VAL A 56 -42.01 -72.50 15.60
CA VAL A 56 -42.74 -73.77 15.56
C VAL A 56 -42.10 -74.68 14.51
N ARG A 57 -42.22 -76.00 14.69
CA ARG A 57 -41.80 -77.00 13.70
C ARG A 57 -42.61 -76.90 12.41
N ASP A 58 -41.94 -77.18 11.29
CA ASP A 58 -42.60 -77.20 9.98
C ASP A 58 -43.71 -78.26 9.96
N GLY A 59 -44.94 -77.81 9.67
CA GLY A 59 -46.15 -78.67 9.65
C GLY A 59 -46.89 -78.77 10.98
N ALA A 60 -46.34 -78.26 12.09
CA ALA A 60 -47.05 -78.19 13.37
C ALA A 60 -47.84 -76.89 13.54
N ALA A 61 -48.99 -76.95 14.20
CA ALA A 61 -49.86 -75.79 14.45
C ALA A 61 -49.33 -74.89 15.59
N SER A 62 -48.63 -75.48 16.55
CA SER A 62 -48.03 -74.84 17.72
C SER A 62 -46.91 -75.70 18.27
N GLY A 63 -45.96 -75.08 18.98
CA GLY A 63 -44.95 -75.77 19.76
C GLY A 63 -45.15 -75.56 21.26
N HIS A 64 -44.72 -76.52 22.06
CA HIS A 64 -44.90 -76.53 23.50
C HIS A 64 -43.57 -76.78 24.19
N VAL A 65 -43.31 -76.06 25.28
CA VAL A 65 -42.15 -76.29 26.13
C VAL A 65 -42.60 -76.24 27.58
N ASP A 66 -42.22 -77.24 28.36
CA ASP A 66 -42.48 -77.29 29.80
C ASP A 66 -41.20 -77.69 30.53
N GLY A 67 -40.77 -76.86 31.49
CA GLY A 67 -39.59 -77.17 32.27
C GLY A 67 -39.22 -76.10 33.28
N LEU A 68 -38.62 -76.53 34.39
CA LEU A 68 -38.11 -75.63 35.45
C LEU A 68 -39.16 -74.65 36.00
N GLY A 69 -40.42 -75.09 36.11
CA GLY A 69 -41.54 -74.29 36.62
C GLY A 69 -42.15 -73.30 35.61
N VAL A 70 -41.66 -73.29 34.37
CA VAL A 70 -42.12 -72.40 33.30
C VAL A 70 -42.64 -73.20 32.12
N THR A 71 -43.78 -72.77 31.58
CA THR A 71 -44.35 -73.29 30.35
C THR A 71 -44.31 -72.21 29.27
N LEU A 72 -43.80 -72.55 28.09
CA LEU A 72 -43.84 -71.69 26.89
C LEU A 72 -44.77 -72.31 25.86
N HIS A 73 -45.73 -71.51 25.38
CA HIS A 73 -46.55 -71.86 24.23
C HIS A 73 -46.11 -71.04 23.02
N VAL A 74 -45.61 -71.71 21.99
CA VAL A 74 -45.04 -71.08 20.79
C VAL A 74 -46.03 -71.21 19.63
N GLY A 75 -46.43 -70.08 19.08
CA GLY A 75 -47.32 -69.98 17.91
C GLY A 75 -46.98 -68.72 17.14
N ARG A 76 -47.98 -67.91 16.74
CA ARG A 76 -47.73 -66.56 16.18
C ARG A 76 -47.03 -65.62 17.18
N SER A 77 -47.26 -65.83 18.47
CA SER A 77 -46.58 -65.14 19.57
C SER A 77 -46.21 -66.16 20.64
N THR A 78 -45.02 -66.04 21.22
CA THR A 78 -44.63 -66.88 22.37
C THR A 78 -45.27 -66.35 23.65
N ARG A 79 -46.07 -67.19 24.31
CA ARG A 79 -46.63 -66.89 25.63
C ARG A 79 -45.86 -67.66 26.68
N ARG A 80 -45.46 -66.98 27.75
CA ARG A 80 -44.76 -67.56 28.90
C ARG A 80 -45.66 -67.52 30.12
N THR A 81 -45.80 -68.64 30.80
CA THR A 81 -46.58 -68.79 32.03
C THR A 81 -45.77 -69.56 33.07
N GLY A 82 -45.99 -69.30 34.36
CA GLY A 82 -45.26 -69.93 35.46
C GLY A 82 -44.12 -69.07 36.01
N GLU A 83 -43.54 -69.53 37.13
CA GLU A 83 -42.44 -68.90 37.83
C GLU A 83 -41.20 -69.79 37.74
N LEU A 84 -40.05 -69.21 37.45
CA LEU A 84 -38.83 -69.98 37.24
C LEU A 84 -38.31 -70.54 38.57
N ASP A 85 -38.20 -71.86 38.64
CA ASP A 85 -37.81 -72.57 39.85
C ASP A 85 -36.32 -72.53 40.17
N VAL A 86 -35.51 -72.03 39.23
CA VAL A 86 -34.05 -71.98 39.29
C VAL A 86 -33.54 -70.54 39.20
N ARG A 87 -32.40 -70.27 39.86
CA ARG A 87 -31.70 -68.99 39.71
C ARG A 87 -30.87 -69.02 38.44
N VAL A 88 -31.07 -68.02 37.59
CA VAL A 88 -30.32 -67.85 36.35
C VAL A 88 -29.22 -66.83 36.58
N LEU A 89 -28.00 -67.17 36.16
CA LEU A 89 -26.93 -66.21 36.04
C LEU A 89 -27.08 -65.50 34.68
N ASP A 90 -27.88 -64.43 34.65
CA ASP A 90 -28.04 -63.57 33.47
C ASP A 90 -26.94 -62.51 33.46
N SER A 91 -25.72 -62.90 33.08
CA SER A 91 -24.68 -61.91 32.78
C SER A 91 -24.94 -61.32 31.39
N ARG A 92 -24.99 -59.98 31.28
CA ARG A 92 -25.14 -59.27 29.99
C ARG A 92 -24.17 -59.75 28.90
N ARG A 93 -23.04 -60.35 29.30
CA ARG A 93 -22.10 -61.06 28.44
C ARG A 93 -22.09 -62.53 28.85
N SER A 94 -22.29 -63.43 27.90
CA SER A 94 -22.25 -64.87 28.14
C SER A 94 -20.83 -65.33 28.49
N LEU A 95 -20.72 -66.45 29.22
CA LEU A 95 -19.45 -67.15 29.43
C LEU A 95 -18.72 -67.43 28.10
N ALA A 96 -19.47 -67.58 27.00
CA ALA A 96 -18.89 -67.73 25.68
C ALA A 96 -18.00 -66.54 25.27
N MET A 97 -18.34 -65.30 25.65
CA MET A 97 -17.52 -64.11 25.36
C MET A 97 -16.18 -64.11 26.12
N LEU A 98 -16.10 -64.80 27.26
CA LEU A 98 -14.87 -64.97 28.02
C LEU A 98 -13.93 -65.99 27.34
N VAL A 99 -14.51 -67.04 26.74
CA VAL A 99 -13.75 -68.10 26.06
C VAL A 99 -13.36 -67.66 24.65
N ASP A 100 -14.35 -67.36 23.81
CA ASP A 100 -14.18 -66.93 22.43
C ASP A 100 -15.12 -65.74 22.10
N PRO A 101 -14.58 -64.51 22.07
CA PRO A 101 -15.36 -63.32 21.71
C PRO A 101 -15.60 -63.16 20.21
N GLY A 102 -15.14 -64.10 19.36
CA GLY A 102 -15.34 -64.08 17.91
C GLY A 102 -14.56 -62.99 17.17
N LEU A 103 -13.44 -62.52 17.75
CA LEU A 103 -12.58 -61.50 17.15
C LEU A 103 -11.29 -62.12 16.61
N LYS A 104 -10.89 -61.69 15.39
CA LYS A 104 -9.65 -62.13 14.75
C LYS A 104 -8.40 -61.48 15.34
N ASP A 105 -8.52 -60.23 15.78
CA ASP A 105 -7.43 -59.48 16.40
C ASP A 105 -7.25 -59.92 17.86
N ALA A 106 -6.03 -60.31 18.22
CA ALA A 106 -5.72 -60.86 19.54
C ALA A 106 -5.91 -59.80 20.65
N GLY A 107 -5.46 -58.57 20.45
CA GLY A 107 -5.58 -57.50 21.44
C GLY A 107 -7.03 -57.11 21.69
N ALA A 108 -7.83 -56.98 20.63
CA ALA A 108 -9.26 -56.70 20.74
C ALA A 108 -10.03 -57.87 21.38
N ALA A 109 -9.62 -59.11 21.11
CA ALA A 109 -10.18 -60.30 21.78
C ALA A 109 -9.91 -60.26 23.28
N ASP A 110 -8.67 -60.00 23.69
CA ASP A 110 -8.29 -59.93 25.11
C ASP A 110 -8.99 -58.79 25.83
N ALA A 111 -9.12 -57.61 25.20
CA ALA A 111 -9.89 -56.51 25.77
C ALA A 111 -11.36 -56.91 26.04
N LYS A 112 -11.99 -57.66 25.13
CA LYS A 112 -13.35 -58.18 25.35
C LYS A 112 -13.41 -59.24 26.45
N ARG A 113 -12.43 -60.13 26.53
CA ARG A 113 -12.33 -61.17 27.57
C ARG A 113 -12.15 -60.55 28.96
N ILE A 114 -11.23 -59.61 29.10
CA ILE A 114 -10.98 -58.87 30.36
C ILE A 114 -12.25 -58.15 30.79
N LYS A 115 -12.95 -57.48 29.86
CA LYS A 115 -14.22 -56.81 30.18
C LYS A 115 -15.31 -57.80 30.60
N ALA A 116 -15.43 -58.95 29.93
CA ALA A 116 -16.37 -59.99 30.32
C ALA A 116 -16.05 -60.55 31.73
N LEU A 117 -14.77 -60.78 32.03
CA LEU A 117 -14.33 -61.25 33.34
C LEU A 117 -14.65 -60.25 34.44
N LEU A 118 -14.34 -58.96 34.23
CA LEU A 118 -14.60 -57.91 35.22
C LEU A 118 -16.10 -57.71 35.48
N GLU A 119 -16.93 -57.80 34.44
CA GLU A 119 -18.39 -57.78 34.57
C GLU A 119 -18.90 -59.00 35.35
N MET A 120 -18.38 -60.21 35.09
CA MET A 120 -18.74 -61.42 35.83
C MET A 120 -18.33 -61.37 37.31
N LEU A 121 -17.20 -60.74 37.61
CA LEU A 121 -16.73 -60.51 38.98
C LEU A 121 -17.48 -59.37 39.69
N GLY A 122 -18.33 -58.63 38.98
CA GLY A 122 -19.07 -57.50 39.53
C GLY A 122 -18.20 -56.30 39.88
N VAL A 123 -17.04 -56.14 39.22
CA VAL A 123 -16.14 -55.01 39.45
C VAL A 123 -16.83 -53.73 38.97
N THR A 124 -17.02 -52.79 39.88
CA THR A 124 -17.57 -51.47 39.56
C THR A 124 -16.45 -50.50 39.20
N PRO A 125 -16.66 -49.60 38.22
CA PRO A 125 -15.66 -48.59 37.89
C PRO A 125 -15.51 -47.59 39.05
N ASP A 126 -14.30 -47.46 39.58
CA ASP A 126 -13.97 -46.50 40.64
C ASP A 126 -12.78 -45.62 40.22
N PRO A 127 -12.99 -44.31 40.00
CA PRO A 127 -11.93 -43.35 39.68
C PRO A 127 -10.84 -43.26 40.75
N SER A 128 -11.16 -43.58 42.01
CA SER A 128 -10.23 -43.46 43.14
C SER A 128 -8.97 -44.32 42.97
N LEU A 129 -9.10 -45.42 42.22
CA LEU A 129 -8.00 -46.32 41.88
C LEU A 129 -6.88 -45.64 41.09
N PHE A 130 -7.16 -44.51 40.44
CA PHE A 130 -6.21 -43.80 39.59
C PHE A 130 -5.61 -42.54 40.24
N HIS A 131 -6.09 -42.12 41.41
CA HIS A 131 -5.62 -40.89 42.07
C HIS A 131 -4.11 -40.89 42.33
N ALA A 132 -3.55 -42.04 42.69
CA ALA A 132 -2.12 -42.18 42.98
C ALA A 132 -1.23 -41.87 41.76
N LEU A 133 -1.75 -42.01 40.53
CA LEU A 133 -0.98 -41.72 39.30
C LEU A 133 -0.65 -40.24 39.14
N LEU A 134 -1.43 -39.36 39.76
CA LEU A 134 -1.32 -37.91 39.64
C LEU A 134 -1.06 -37.25 41.00
N GLY A 135 -0.41 -37.96 41.92
CA GLY A 135 -0.01 -37.41 43.22
C GLY A 135 -1.15 -37.25 44.22
N GLY A 136 -2.31 -37.86 43.97
CA GLY A 136 -3.50 -37.80 44.82
C GLY A 136 -4.73 -37.30 44.08
N GLN A 137 -5.82 -37.12 44.83
CA GLN A 137 -7.10 -36.69 44.27
C GLN A 137 -7.02 -35.30 43.64
N GLU A 138 -6.30 -34.37 44.27
CA GLU A 138 -6.21 -32.98 43.81
C GLU A 138 -5.51 -32.85 42.46
N GLY A 139 -4.41 -33.60 42.25
CA GLY A 139 -3.73 -33.65 40.96
C GLY A 139 -4.51 -34.47 39.92
N PHE A 140 -5.33 -35.42 40.35
CA PHE A 140 -6.24 -36.14 39.45
C PHE A 140 -7.34 -35.22 38.91
N ASP A 141 -8.01 -34.47 39.79
CA ASP A 141 -9.12 -33.59 39.44
C ASP A 141 -8.69 -32.39 38.56
N SER A 142 -7.41 -32.01 38.60
CA SER A 142 -6.87 -30.93 37.76
C SER A 142 -6.59 -31.36 36.30
N VAL A 143 -6.34 -32.66 36.08
CA VAL A 143 -5.95 -33.21 34.77
C VAL A 143 -7.08 -34.01 34.12
N VAL A 144 -7.79 -34.83 34.89
CA VAL A 144 -8.73 -35.81 34.37
C VAL A 144 -10.12 -35.23 34.23
N THR A 145 -10.71 -35.42 33.05
CA THR A 145 -12.04 -34.90 32.78
C THR A 145 -13.14 -35.77 33.38
N ARG A 146 -14.27 -35.16 33.71
CA ARG A 146 -15.49 -35.87 34.15
C ARG A 146 -15.96 -36.95 33.16
N ARG A 147 -15.72 -36.74 31.86
CA ARG A 147 -16.07 -37.73 30.82
C ARG A 147 -15.23 -39.01 30.92
N ALA A 148 -14.00 -38.92 31.42
CA ALA A 148 -13.15 -40.08 31.66
C ALA A 148 -13.66 -40.90 32.85
N THR A 149 -14.14 -40.24 33.90
CA THR A 149 -14.63 -40.88 35.14
C THR A 149 -16.06 -41.42 35.03
N GLU A 150 -16.85 -40.99 34.05
CA GLU A 150 -18.21 -41.51 33.80
C GLU A 150 -18.24 -42.74 32.86
N ALA A 151 -17.08 -43.36 32.59
CA ALA A 151 -17.04 -44.57 31.77
C ALA A 151 -17.73 -45.76 32.46
N GLY A 152 -18.56 -46.50 31.72
CA GLY A 152 -19.35 -47.60 32.26
C GLY A 152 -18.57 -48.87 32.61
N ASP A 153 -17.27 -48.92 32.30
CA ASP A 153 -16.37 -50.01 32.68
C ASP A 153 -14.97 -49.48 33.00
N ILE A 154 -14.27 -50.17 33.92
CA ILE A 154 -12.96 -49.75 34.44
C ILE A 154 -11.85 -49.73 33.35
N VAL A 155 -11.98 -50.56 32.30
CA VAL A 155 -10.99 -50.62 31.21
C VAL A 155 -11.11 -49.39 30.31
N GLU A 156 -12.34 -49.02 29.95
CA GLU A 156 -12.62 -47.81 29.20
C GLU A 156 -12.32 -46.55 30.04
N MET A 157 -12.57 -46.58 31.35
CA MET A 157 -12.15 -45.53 32.28
C MET A 157 -10.63 -45.32 32.24
N ALA A 158 -9.85 -46.38 32.44
CA ALA A 158 -8.39 -46.33 32.39
C ALA A 158 -7.87 -45.78 31.05
N ARG A 159 -8.47 -46.21 29.94
CA ARG A 159 -8.12 -45.71 28.60
C ARG A 159 -8.34 -44.21 28.47
N ARG A 160 -9.49 -43.70 28.94
CA ARG A 160 -9.81 -42.26 28.86
C ARG A 160 -8.94 -41.44 29.80
N ILE A 161 -8.72 -41.90 31.02
CA ILE A 161 -7.81 -41.25 31.98
C ILE A 161 -6.41 -41.13 31.38
N LYS A 162 -5.89 -42.20 30.78
CA LYS A 162 -4.59 -42.15 30.08
C LYS A 162 -4.57 -41.08 28.99
N VAL A 163 -5.63 -40.96 28.18
CA VAL A 163 -5.70 -39.95 27.12
C VAL A 163 -5.67 -38.53 27.69
N ASP A 164 -6.36 -38.29 28.80
CA ASP A 164 -6.35 -36.97 29.46
C ASP A 164 -4.97 -36.65 30.04
N ILE A 165 -4.29 -37.64 30.64
CA ILE A 165 -2.90 -37.51 31.12
C ILE A 165 -1.93 -37.21 29.97
N ASP A 166 -2.00 -37.99 28.89
CA ASP A 166 -1.16 -37.80 27.70
C ASP A 166 -1.38 -36.40 27.09
N LYS A 167 -2.60 -35.88 27.16
CA LYS A 167 -2.92 -34.54 26.69
C LYS A 167 -2.32 -33.46 27.61
N ALA A 168 -2.52 -33.55 28.91
CA ALA A 168 -1.98 -32.58 29.87
C ALA A 168 -0.44 -32.51 29.80
N ALA A 169 0.22 -33.67 29.66
CA ALA A 169 1.67 -33.71 29.48
C ALA A 169 2.13 -32.95 28.22
N ARG A 170 1.40 -33.09 27.10
CA ARG A 170 1.71 -32.35 25.86
C ARG A 170 1.47 -30.85 26.00
N ASP A 171 0.36 -30.47 26.65
CA ASP A 171 0.04 -29.06 26.89
C ASP A 171 1.14 -28.39 27.74
N ASP A 172 1.65 -29.10 28.76
CA ASP A 172 2.79 -28.64 29.57
C ASP A 172 4.10 -28.52 28.77
N GLU A 173 4.42 -29.53 27.94
CA GLU A 173 5.59 -29.46 27.05
C GLU A 173 5.53 -28.25 26.10
N ASP A 174 4.36 -27.97 25.54
CA ASP A 174 4.15 -26.86 24.63
C ASP A 174 4.22 -25.50 25.34
N GLN A 175 3.72 -25.42 26.59
CA GLN A 175 3.93 -24.24 27.43
C GLN A 175 5.41 -23.98 27.70
N VAL A 176 6.17 -25.02 28.07
CA VAL A 176 7.62 -24.90 28.32
C VAL A 176 8.35 -24.41 27.07
N LYS A 177 8.06 -24.99 25.89
CA LYS A 177 8.63 -24.53 24.60
C LYS A 177 8.27 -23.09 24.29
N ARG A 178 7.03 -22.68 24.54
CA ARG A 178 6.58 -21.31 24.30
C ARG A 178 7.32 -20.32 25.21
N MET A 179 7.40 -20.64 26.50
CA MET A 179 8.03 -19.78 27.50
C MET A 179 9.55 -19.68 27.29
N SER A 180 10.21 -20.78 26.92
CA SER A 180 11.64 -20.77 26.59
C SER A 180 11.91 -19.96 25.32
N GLY A 181 11.08 -20.11 24.29
CA GLY A 181 11.16 -19.29 23.07
C GLY A 181 10.96 -17.80 23.34
N MET A 182 9.99 -17.44 24.18
CA MET A 182 9.77 -16.04 24.61
C MET A 182 10.95 -15.49 25.40
N ALA A 183 11.53 -16.27 26.31
CA ALA A 183 12.70 -15.86 27.08
C ALA A 183 13.90 -15.61 26.17
N GLU A 184 14.14 -16.48 25.20
CA GLU A 184 15.24 -16.34 24.24
C GLU A 184 15.02 -15.14 23.31
N ALA A 185 13.82 -14.95 22.77
CA ALA A 185 13.48 -13.78 21.96
C ALA A 185 13.69 -12.47 22.73
N ARG A 186 13.33 -12.43 24.02
CA ARG A 186 13.58 -11.26 24.88
C ARG A 186 15.07 -11.00 25.11
N ARG A 187 15.89 -12.05 25.26
CA ARG A 187 17.35 -11.88 25.37
C ARG A 187 17.92 -11.31 24.09
N GLN A 188 17.56 -11.87 22.94
CA GLN A 188 18.01 -11.39 21.62
C GLN A 188 17.55 -9.95 21.36
N ALA A 189 16.34 -9.56 21.78
CA ALA A 189 15.85 -8.20 21.62
C ALA A 189 16.64 -7.15 22.43
N VAL A 190 17.31 -7.57 23.51
CA VAL A 190 18.14 -6.71 24.35
C VAL A 190 19.63 -6.85 23.99
N GLU A 191 19.99 -7.84 23.18
CA GLU A 191 21.36 -8.07 22.73
C GLU A 191 21.82 -6.90 21.85
N GLY A 192 22.89 -6.23 22.27
CA GLY A 192 23.41 -5.04 21.59
C GLY A 192 22.73 -3.72 21.97
N VAL A 193 21.75 -3.74 22.89
CA VAL A 193 21.23 -2.50 23.49
C VAL A 193 22.26 -1.96 24.48
N ASP A 194 22.79 -0.77 24.20
CA ASP A 194 23.69 -0.06 25.10
C ASP A 194 22.88 0.51 26.28
N LEU A 195 22.99 -0.14 27.44
CA LEU A 195 22.33 0.27 28.68
C LEU A 195 23.01 1.48 29.35
N THR A 196 24.12 1.97 28.79
CA THR A 196 24.87 3.13 29.31
C THR A 196 24.60 4.40 28.51
N ALA A 197 23.92 4.28 27.37
CA ALA A 197 23.48 5.42 26.58
C ALA A 197 22.42 6.24 27.34
N GLU A 198 22.35 7.54 27.04
CA GLU A 198 21.34 8.43 27.63
C GLU A 198 19.94 7.98 27.23
N ASP A 199 19.08 7.72 28.22
CA ASP A 199 17.72 7.24 28.07
C ASP A 199 16.66 8.29 28.48
N ASP A 200 17.09 9.44 28.98
CA ASP A 200 16.23 10.57 29.28
C ASP A 200 15.62 11.15 27.99
N ALA A 201 14.30 10.97 27.87
CA ALA A 201 13.54 11.37 26.69
C ALA A 201 13.67 12.87 26.38
N ASP A 202 13.73 13.74 27.40
CA ASP A 202 13.81 15.18 27.21
C ASP A 202 15.19 15.58 26.68
N LYS A 203 16.26 14.94 27.17
CA LYS A 203 17.62 15.16 26.67
C LYS A 203 17.81 14.63 25.25
N LEU A 204 17.29 13.44 24.95
CA LEU A 204 17.32 12.87 23.61
C LEU A 204 16.55 13.75 22.62
N GLN A 205 15.38 14.25 23.01
CA GLN A 205 14.59 15.15 22.17
C GLN A 205 15.31 16.48 21.95
N ALA A 206 15.98 17.02 22.97
CA ALA A 206 16.79 18.22 22.85
C ALA A 206 17.97 18.01 21.87
N ALA A 207 18.71 16.90 22.02
CA ALA A 207 19.81 16.54 21.13
C ALA A 207 19.35 16.33 19.68
N LEU A 208 18.20 15.68 19.48
CA LEU A 208 17.59 15.51 18.16
C LEU A 208 17.21 16.86 17.55
N ASN A 209 16.57 17.73 18.33
CA ASN A 209 16.16 19.06 17.85
C ASN A 209 17.39 19.91 17.45
N GLU A 210 18.49 19.83 18.21
CA GLU A 210 19.75 20.49 17.88
C GLU A 210 20.36 19.92 16.60
N ALA A 211 20.41 18.60 16.45
CA ALA A 211 20.90 17.94 15.25
C ALA A 211 20.06 18.30 14.00
N VAL A 212 18.74 18.36 14.14
CA VAL A 212 17.82 18.77 13.07
C VAL A 212 18.06 20.23 12.66
N ARG A 213 18.20 21.15 13.62
CA ARG A 213 18.53 22.55 13.34
C ARG A 213 19.86 22.67 12.60
N PHE A 214 20.90 22.01 13.10
CA PHE A 214 22.22 22.01 12.47
C PHE A 214 22.18 21.46 11.04
N HIS A 215 21.44 20.38 10.82
CA HIS A 215 21.26 19.80 9.49
C HIS A 215 20.55 20.77 8.53
N GLN A 216 19.47 21.41 8.99
CA GLN A 216 18.73 22.41 8.20
C GLN A 216 19.58 23.63 7.86
N GLU A 217 20.35 24.16 8.80
CA GLU A 217 21.28 25.27 8.57
C GLU A 217 22.35 24.90 7.53
N THR A 218 22.93 23.69 7.66
CA THR A 218 23.95 23.20 6.73
C THR A 218 23.39 23.03 5.33
N LYS A 219 22.18 22.44 5.22
CA LYS A 219 21.50 22.26 3.94
C LYS A 219 21.15 23.61 3.28
N SER A 220 20.63 24.56 4.05
CA SER A 220 20.32 25.91 3.55
C SER A 220 21.57 26.64 3.05
N ARG A 221 22.70 26.52 3.76
CA ARG A 221 23.99 27.06 3.29
C ARG A 221 24.45 26.42 1.99
N GLN A 222 24.27 25.10 1.85
CA GLN A 222 24.63 24.39 0.63
C GLN A 222 23.77 24.85 -0.56
N GLU A 223 22.45 24.95 -0.38
CA GLU A 223 21.52 25.44 -1.40
C GLU A 223 21.85 26.88 -1.82
N HIS A 224 22.07 27.77 -0.85
CA HIS A 224 22.43 29.16 -1.12
C HIS A 224 23.77 29.28 -1.85
N ALA A 225 24.79 28.50 -1.45
CA ALA A 225 26.06 28.46 -2.17
C ALA A 225 25.88 27.99 -3.62
N GLY A 226 25.03 26.97 -3.85
CA GLY A 226 24.68 26.51 -5.19
C GLY A 226 24.01 27.59 -6.05
N GLU A 227 23.05 28.33 -5.49
CA GLU A 227 22.39 29.45 -6.18
C GLU A 227 23.37 30.59 -6.52
N VAL A 228 24.25 30.95 -5.59
CA VAL A 228 25.26 32.00 -5.81
C VAL A 228 26.24 31.59 -6.90
N ILE A 229 26.71 30.33 -6.89
CA ILE A 229 27.60 29.81 -7.93
C ILE A 229 26.90 29.84 -9.29
N ALA A 230 25.65 29.35 -9.38
CA ALA A 230 24.89 29.35 -10.62
C ALA A 230 24.67 30.77 -11.18
N ARG A 231 24.30 31.74 -10.32
CA ARG A 231 24.17 33.15 -10.72
C ARG A 231 25.50 33.76 -11.14
N ALA A 232 26.61 33.41 -10.49
CA ALA A 232 27.94 33.88 -10.87
C ALA A 232 28.37 33.32 -12.24
N GLU A 233 28.07 32.05 -12.52
CA GLU A 233 28.31 31.44 -13.84
C GLU A 233 27.45 32.08 -14.93
N GLU A 234 26.17 32.32 -14.67
CA GLU A 234 25.26 33.02 -15.59
C GLU A 234 25.74 34.45 -15.87
N ALA A 235 26.03 35.23 -14.82
CA ALA A 235 26.58 36.57 -14.96
C ALA A 235 27.93 36.59 -15.69
N SER A 236 28.77 35.58 -15.50
CA SER A 236 30.04 35.46 -16.24
C SER A 236 29.81 35.19 -17.74
N ARG A 237 28.80 34.38 -18.08
CA ARG A 237 28.40 34.16 -19.48
C ARG A 237 27.82 35.43 -20.09
N ASP A 238 26.96 36.13 -19.37
CA ASP A 238 26.36 37.38 -19.82
C ASP A 238 27.44 38.45 -20.06
N ILE A 239 28.45 38.54 -19.18
CA ILE A 239 29.60 39.42 -19.36
C ILE A 239 30.37 39.01 -20.62
N GLN A 240 30.69 37.73 -20.82
CA GLN A 240 31.40 37.28 -22.03
C GLN A 240 30.62 37.54 -23.31
N GLU A 241 29.29 37.34 -23.29
CA GLU A 241 28.43 37.63 -24.43
C GLU A 241 28.36 39.12 -24.70
N ALA A 242 28.22 39.94 -23.65
CA ALA A 242 28.25 41.39 -23.77
C ALA A 242 29.58 41.90 -24.30
N GLU A 243 30.71 41.39 -23.79
CA GLU A 243 32.06 41.72 -24.26
C GLU A 243 32.29 41.27 -25.71
N GLY A 244 31.83 40.07 -26.08
CA GLY A 244 31.97 39.52 -27.43
C GLY A 244 31.09 40.21 -28.48
N ASN A 245 29.89 40.64 -28.10
CA ASN A 245 28.95 41.34 -28.99
C ASN A 245 29.17 42.86 -29.03
N TYR A 246 29.99 43.41 -28.14
CA TYR A 246 30.27 44.84 -28.10
C TYR A 246 31.26 45.25 -29.19
N ALA A 247 30.74 45.82 -30.27
CA ALA A 247 31.53 46.39 -31.37
C ALA A 247 31.87 47.88 -31.18
N GLY A 248 31.54 48.47 -30.03
CA GLY A 248 31.79 49.87 -29.71
C GLY A 248 33.21 50.14 -29.22
N GLN A 249 33.58 51.42 -29.10
CA GLN A 249 34.81 51.84 -28.42
C GLN A 249 34.56 51.85 -26.92
N ASP A 250 35.58 51.58 -26.10
CA ASP A 250 35.42 51.67 -24.65
C ASP A 250 34.95 53.07 -24.22
N VAL A 251 34.32 53.15 -23.04
CA VAL A 251 33.62 54.36 -22.57
C VAL A 251 34.57 55.57 -22.47
N ASP A 252 35.82 55.35 -22.11
CA ASP A 252 36.78 56.45 -21.95
C ASP A 252 37.22 56.96 -23.32
N THR A 253 37.53 56.07 -24.27
CA THR A 253 37.77 56.44 -25.68
C THR A 253 36.55 57.14 -26.31
N ALA A 254 35.33 56.68 -26.03
CA ALA A 254 34.11 57.30 -26.54
C ALA A 254 33.90 58.71 -25.97
N LYS A 255 34.22 58.94 -24.69
CA LYS A 255 34.17 60.28 -24.06
C LYS A 255 35.25 61.20 -24.58
N GLU A 256 36.47 60.70 -24.77
CA GLU A 256 37.56 61.47 -25.38
C GLU A 256 37.18 61.91 -26.78
N ARG A 257 36.66 60.99 -27.60
CA ARG A 257 36.18 61.31 -28.96
C ARG A 257 35.00 62.27 -28.97
N LEU A 258 34.08 62.17 -28.00
CA LEU A 258 32.98 63.13 -27.84
C LEU A 258 33.52 64.53 -27.51
N ASN A 259 34.49 64.63 -26.60
CA ASN A 259 35.12 65.90 -26.24
C ASN A 259 35.92 66.49 -27.40
N GLU A 260 36.72 65.68 -28.10
CA GLU A 260 37.46 66.11 -29.29
C GLU A 260 36.50 66.64 -30.35
N THR A 261 35.44 65.89 -30.66
CA THR A 261 34.45 66.33 -31.67
C THR A 261 33.69 67.58 -31.22
N ALA A 262 33.44 67.78 -29.93
CA ALA A 262 32.83 69.00 -29.40
C ALA A 262 33.78 70.22 -29.52
N ILE A 263 35.07 70.04 -29.22
CA ILE A 263 36.10 71.07 -29.42
C ILE A 263 36.22 71.42 -30.90
N ASP A 264 36.25 70.41 -31.77
CA ASP A 264 36.37 70.58 -33.21
C ASP A 264 35.11 71.23 -33.83
N ALA A 265 33.92 70.92 -33.30
CA ALA A 265 32.68 71.59 -33.65
C ALA A 265 32.70 73.08 -33.25
N THR A 266 33.08 73.38 -32.01
CA THR A 266 33.21 74.76 -31.51
C THR A 266 34.23 75.56 -32.34
N ARG A 267 35.35 74.93 -32.72
CA ARG A 267 36.36 75.55 -33.59
C ARG A 267 35.80 75.82 -34.99
N LYS A 268 35.04 74.89 -35.56
CA LYS A 268 34.41 75.08 -36.87
C LYS A 268 33.31 76.15 -36.83
N GLU A 269 32.54 76.25 -35.76
CA GLU A 269 31.58 77.33 -35.54
C GLU A 269 32.27 78.70 -35.51
N ALA A 270 33.37 78.85 -34.78
CA ALA A 270 34.15 80.09 -34.78
C ALA A 270 34.69 80.48 -36.17
N VAL A 271 35.11 79.49 -36.98
CA VAL A 271 35.52 79.73 -38.38
C VAL A 271 34.34 80.18 -39.24
N VAL A 272 33.14 79.62 -39.02
CA VAL A 272 31.93 80.07 -39.72
C VAL A 272 31.62 81.52 -39.36
N GLU A 273 31.65 81.89 -38.08
CA GLU A 273 31.44 83.29 -37.66
C GLU A 273 32.48 84.25 -38.26
N GLU A 274 33.76 83.85 -38.32
CA GLU A 274 34.81 84.65 -38.94
C GLU A 274 34.58 84.84 -40.45
N LEU A 275 34.14 83.78 -41.14
CA LEU A 275 33.81 83.85 -42.57
C LEU A 275 32.57 84.70 -42.83
N GLU A 276 31.56 84.65 -41.95
CA GLU A 276 30.38 85.52 -42.03
C GLU A 276 30.75 86.99 -41.80
N ALA A 277 31.63 87.28 -40.84
CA ALA A 277 32.16 88.63 -40.64
C ALA A 277 32.92 89.13 -41.88
N LYS A 278 33.82 88.30 -42.43
CA LYS A 278 34.55 88.61 -43.69
C LYS A 278 33.61 88.83 -44.87
N LEU A 279 32.56 88.02 -44.99
CA LEU A 279 31.55 88.15 -46.03
C LEU A 279 30.76 89.46 -45.87
N THR A 280 30.50 89.87 -44.64
CA THR A 280 29.84 91.15 -44.34
C THR A 280 30.74 92.32 -44.74
N THR A 281 32.01 92.32 -44.34
CA THR A 281 32.98 93.35 -44.77
C THR A 281 33.15 93.39 -46.29
N ALA A 282 33.19 92.23 -46.95
CA ALA A 282 33.30 92.15 -48.41
C ALA A 282 32.04 92.69 -49.11
N ARG A 283 30.84 92.48 -48.55
CA ARG A 283 29.59 93.05 -49.05
C ARG A 283 29.55 94.57 -48.86
N GLU A 284 29.99 95.08 -47.73
CA GLU A 284 30.11 96.52 -47.49
C GLU A 284 31.11 97.17 -48.47
N GLY A 285 32.25 96.52 -48.70
CA GLY A 285 33.22 96.95 -49.71
C GLY A 285 32.65 96.95 -51.13
N LEU A 286 31.92 95.89 -51.52
CA LEU A 286 31.26 95.84 -52.82
C LEU A 286 30.20 96.94 -52.97
N ALA A 287 29.43 97.24 -51.92
CA ALA A 287 28.43 98.30 -51.93
C ALA A 287 29.08 99.70 -52.05
N ALA A 288 30.22 99.93 -51.39
CA ALA A 288 31.00 101.15 -51.53
C ALA A 288 31.52 101.32 -52.97
N GLU A 289 32.11 100.28 -53.54
CA GLU A 289 32.63 100.30 -54.91
C GLU A 289 31.52 100.47 -55.95
N GLN A 290 30.34 99.88 -55.73
CA GLN A 290 29.16 100.10 -56.56
C GLN A 290 28.66 101.55 -56.47
N SER A 291 28.68 102.15 -55.28
CA SER A 291 28.36 103.56 -55.12
C SER A 291 29.37 104.48 -55.81
N ASP A 292 30.66 104.15 -55.76
CA ASP A 292 31.70 104.93 -56.43
C ASP A 292 31.65 104.75 -57.95
N HIS A 293 31.37 103.55 -58.44
CA HIS A 293 31.08 103.32 -59.86
C HIS A 293 29.87 104.13 -60.34
N ALA A 294 28.79 104.19 -59.56
CA ALA A 294 27.62 105.00 -59.90
C ALA A 294 27.98 106.50 -59.98
N ARG A 295 28.74 107.02 -59.01
CA ARG A 295 29.24 108.42 -59.06
C ARG A 295 30.14 108.68 -60.26
N ALA A 296 31.03 107.74 -60.59
CA ALA A 296 31.92 107.85 -61.73
C ALA A 296 31.13 107.83 -63.05
N ALA A 297 30.08 107.03 -63.15
CA ALA A 297 29.16 107.03 -64.29
C ALA A 297 28.40 108.36 -64.41
N ASP A 298 27.89 108.90 -63.30
CA ASP A 298 27.22 110.22 -63.28
C ASP A 298 28.18 111.35 -63.70
N TRP A 299 29.45 111.29 -63.27
CA TRP A 299 30.49 112.22 -63.70
C TRP A 299 30.81 112.08 -65.19
N LEU A 300 30.86 110.86 -65.71
CA LEU A 300 31.06 110.61 -67.14
C LEU A 300 29.90 111.22 -67.95
N ASP A 301 28.66 110.94 -67.58
CA ASP A 301 27.47 111.49 -68.24
C ASP A 301 27.45 113.03 -68.18
N SER A 302 27.80 113.60 -67.03
CA SER A 302 27.92 115.06 -66.88
C SER A 302 29.02 115.64 -67.77
N ALA A 303 30.18 114.98 -67.87
CA ALA A 303 31.29 115.41 -68.73
C ALA A 303 30.94 115.32 -70.22
N VAL A 304 30.27 114.24 -70.64
CA VAL A 304 29.78 114.06 -72.02
C VAL A 304 28.73 115.11 -72.35
N SER A 305 27.79 115.39 -71.44
CA SER A 305 26.80 116.46 -71.63
C SER A 305 27.46 117.84 -71.77
N HIS A 306 28.47 118.12 -70.95
CA HIS A 306 29.27 119.35 -71.05
C HIS A 306 30.04 119.43 -72.37
N GLU A 307 30.68 118.35 -72.82
CA GLU A 307 31.40 118.29 -74.10
C GLU A 307 30.45 118.53 -75.28
N ASN A 308 29.30 117.85 -75.30
CA ASN A 308 28.25 118.08 -76.30
C ASN A 308 27.74 119.53 -76.28
N THR A 309 27.58 120.12 -75.10
CA THR A 309 27.15 121.52 -74.94
C THR A 309 28.24 122.48 -75.45
N MET A 310 29.51 122.21 -75.16
CA MET A 310 30.64 123.00 -75.65
C MET A 310 30.80 122.89 -77.16
N ASP A 311 30.56 121.73 -77.75
CA ASP A 311 30.56 121.55 -79.20
C ASP A 311 29.37 122.25 -79.86
N LEU A 312 28.18 122.22 -79.23
CA LEU A 312 27.04 123.02 -79.66
C LEU A 312 27.37 124.53 -79.62
N TRP A 313 27.96 125.02 -78.53
CA TRP A 313 28.38 126.42 -78.40
C TRP A 313 29.48 126.78 -79.40
N ARG A 314 30.45 125.91 -79.64
CA ARG A 314 31.48 126.10 -80.69
C ARG A 314 30.85 126.18 -82.08
N HIS A 315 29.86 125.33 -82.37
CA HIS A 315 29.10 125.41 -83.62
C HIS A 315 28.28 126.71 -83.71
N GLN A 316 27.66 127.18 -82.62
CA GLN A 316 26.94 128.45 -82.59
C GLN A 316 27.86 129.66 -82.75
N VAL A 317 29.05 129.64 -82.15
CA VAL A 317 30.08 130.68 -82.33
C VAL A 317 30.61 130.67 -83.77
N ALA A 318 30.89 129.49 -84.34
CA ALA A 318 31.31 129.37 -85.74
C ALA A 318 30.21 129.83 -86.71
N ALA A 319 28.93 129.57 -86.40
CA ALA A 319 27.80 130.06 -87.18
C ALA A 319 27.61 131.58 -87.03
N GLY A 320 27.83 132.14 -85.84
CA GLY A 320 27.71 133.57 -85.57
C GLY A 320 28.84 134.41 -86.19
N LEU A 321 30.04 133.85 -86.33
CA LEU A 321 31.19 134.52 -86.97
C LEU A 321 31.04 134.68 -88.49
N ASN A 322 30.12 133.94 -89.12
CA ASN A 322 29.83 134.01 -90.55
C ASN A 322 28.59 134.86 -90.89
N ILE A 323 28.02 135.56 -89.92
CA ILE A 323 26.96 136.53 -90.16
C ILE A 323 27.62 137.91 -90.27
N GLU A 324 27.75 138.38 -91.51
CA GLU A 324 28.19 139.73 -91.83
C GLU A 324 27.21 140.71 -91.16
N PRO A 325 27.66 141.58 -90.23
CA PRO A 325 26.78 142.54 -89.59
C PRO A 325 26.26 143.49 -90.67
N VAL A 326 24.94 143.48 -90.86
CA VAL A 326 24.24 144.39 -91.77
C VAL A 326 24.64 145.83 -91.41
N PRO A 327 25.22 146.61 -92.33
CA PRO A 327 25.59 147.99 -92.09
C PRO A 327 24.36 148.79 -91.63
N ASP A 328 24.52 149.63 -90.60
CA ASP A 328 23.42 150.37 -89.94
C ASP A 328 22.58 151.22 -90.90
N GLU A 329 23.14 151.60 -92.05
CA GLU A 329 22.42 152.29 -93.12
C GLU A 329 21.25 151.45 -93.71
N GLU A 330 21.31 150.12 -93.65
CA GLU A 330 20.26 149.20 -94.11
C GLU A 330 19.23 148.83 -93.02
N VAL A 331 19.60 148.83 -91.73
CA VAL A 331 18.63 148.59 -90.64
C VAL A 331 17.69 149.79 -90.48
N ASP A 332 18.22 151.00 -90.58
CA ASP A 332 17.42 152.22 -90.46
C ASP A 332 16.84 152.72 -91.80
N ALA A 333 17.31 152.23 -92.95
CA ALA A 333 16.52 152.26 -94.18
C ALA A 333 15.32 151.27 -94.15
N ALA A 334 15.37 150.15 -93.40
CA ALA A 334 14.36 149.07 -93.45
C ALA A 334 13.37 149.01 -92.27
N ARG A 335 13.53 149.84 -91.23
CA ARG A 335 12.54 150.05 -90.15
C ARG A 335 11.51 151.16 -90.43
N GLN A 336 11.76 152.08 -91.38
CA GLN A 336 10.86 153.20 -91.75
C GLN A 336 10.74 153.53 -93.26
N ARG A 337 11.19 152.68 -94.19
CA ARG A 337 10.25 151.80 -94.93
C ARG A 337 10.11 150.58 -94.02
N CYS A 338 9.04 149.89 -93.84
CA CYS A 338 7.75 149.88 -94.48
C CYS A 338 6.83 149.87 -93.27
N LEU A 339 6.81 150.99 -92.53
CA LEU A 339 5.96 152.16 -92.76
C LEU A 339 4.53 151.78 -92.45
N GLU A 340 3.87 152.66 -91.70
CA GLU A 340 2.50 152.51 -91.19
C GLU A 340 2.44 151.87 -89.79
#